data_AF-A0A8I1RAN8-F1
#
_entry.id   AF-A0A8I1RAN8-F1
#
_cell.length_a   1.000
_cell.length_b   1.000
_cell.length_c   1.000
_cell.angle_alpha   90.00
_cell.angle_beta   90.00
_cell.angle_gamma   90.00
#
_symmetry.space_group_name_H-M   'P 1'
#
loop_
_entity.id
_entity.type
_entity.pdbx_description
1 polymer ?
#
loop_
_entity_poly.entity_id
_entity_poly.type
_entity_poly.pdbx_seq_one_letter_code
_entity_poly.pdbx_strand_id
1 'polypeptide(L)'
;MNTGFADGNHDLAREILTVSRLNRVVAGLLQRSLPPVWVSGELSNVMRAASGHWYFTLKDASAQVRAVMFRGRAQYVDFVPREGDHVEVRAQVSLYEPRGDFQLVVEAMRHAGDGDLYRRFLLLKARLQAEGLFEAGRKRALPAAPCTVGIVTSAQAAALRDVLTTLRRRAPEVGVIVYPTLVQGAAAPAAIVAALAAAARRAECDVLLLVRGGGSIEDLWAFNDEAVARAVAASTIPVVSGVGHETDFTIADFVADARAPTPTAAAALAVPDRRESMRRAQRLGEQLARAWARRLETLDQRLDTAARLLKSPSAQWQARALRLHGL
;
A
#
# COMPACT_ATOMS: atom_id res chain seq x y z
N MET A 1 -39.44 2.41 -24.39
CA MET A 1 -40.75 2.93 -23.97
C MET A 1 -40.57 4.38 -23.61
N ASN A 2 -41.08 5.28 -24.46
CA ASN A 2 -40.85 6.71 -24.41
C ASN A 2 -42.22 7.40 -24.43
N THR A 3 -42.84 7.62 -23.27
CA THR A 3 -44.17 8.26 -23.15
C THR A 3 -44.36 8.95 -21.79
N GLY A 4 -43.47 9.88 -21.45
CA GLY A 4 -43.62 10.72 -20.24
C GLY A 4 -43.30 12.21 -20.42
N PHE A 5 -42.93 12.63 -21.64
CA PHE A 5 -42.39 13.97 -21.89
C PHE A 5 -43.44 15.00 -22.36
N ALA A 6 -44.70 14.60 -22.59
CA ALA A 6 -45.67 15.43 -23.34
C ALA A 6 -46.58 16.33 -22.47
N ASP A 7 -46.86 15.97 -21.22
CA ASP A 7 -47.98 16.58 -20.48
C ASP A 7 -47.62 17.86 -19.70
N GLY A 8 -46.33 18.13 -19.43
CA GLY A 8 -45.91 19.33 -18.69
C GLY A 8 -45.41 20.50 -19.55
N ASN A 9 -45.17 20.27 -20.86
CA ASN A 9 -44.51 21.26 -21.72
C ASN A 9 -45.49 22.17 -22.48
N HIS A 10 -46.78 21.79 -22.54
CA HIS A 10 -47.79 22.53 -23.29
C HIS A 10 -48.27 23.82 -22.60
N ASP A 11 -48.16 23.93 -21.27
CA ASP A 11 -48.56 25.15 -20.52
C ASP A 11 -47.52 26.27 -20.56
N LEU A 12 -46.23 25.96 -20.73
CA LEU A 12 -45.15 26.97 -20.83
C LEU A 12 -45.19 27.74 -22.16
N ALA A 13 -45.86 27.21 -23.19
CA ALA A 13 -45.90 27.81 -24.52
C ALA A 13 -46.78 29.06 -24.63
N ARG A 14 -47.66 29.31 -23.65
CA ARG A 14 -48.59 30.46 -23.62
C ARG A 14 -48.34 31.43 -22.46
N GLU A 15 -47.41 31.13 -21.57
CA GLU A 15 -47.11 31.94 -20.38
C GLU A 15 -45.88 32.85 -20.65
N ILE A 16 -45.99 34.15 -20.38
CA ILE A 16 -44.83 35.06 -20.44
C ILE A 16 -43.95 34.80 -19.21
N LEU A 17 -42.82 34.12 -19.41
CA LEU A 17 -41.87 33.82 -18.34
C LEU A 17 -40.88 34.98 -18.13
N THR A 18 -40.59 35.29 -16.87
CA THR A 18 -39.44 36.13 -16.54
C THR A 18 -38.14 35.38 -16.79
N VAL A 19 -37.04 36.11 -17.06
CA VAL A 19 -35.71 35.53 -17.30
C VAL A 19 -35.26 34.62 -16.14
N SER A 20 -35.53 35.03 -14.89
CA SER A 20 -35.21 34.23 -13.70
C SER A 20 -36.04 32.95 -13.62
N ARG A 21 -37.32 32.97 -14.01
CA ARG A 21 -38.18 31.79 -14.07
C ARG A 21 -37.71 30.84 -15.18
N LEU A 22 -37.34 31.36 -16.35
CA LEU A 22 -36.80 30.57 -17.45
C LEU A 22 -35.51 29.83 -17.04
N ASN A 23 -34.54 30.55 -16.46
CA ASN A 23 -33.26 29.95 -16.04
C ASN A 23 -33.45 28.85 -15.00
N ARG A 24 -34.36 29.03 -14.03
CA ARG A 24 -34.68 28.02 -13.02
C ARG A 24 -35.32 26.77 -13.62
N VAL A 25 -36.23 26.95 -14.58
CA VAL A 25 -36.87 25.83 -15.29
C VAL A 25 -35.83 25.04 -16.08
N VAL A 26 -34.96 25.72 -16.84
CA VAL A 26 -33.89 25.08 -17.62
C VAL A 26 -32.89 24.36 -16.72
N ALA A 27 -32.45 24.99 -15.62
CA ALA A 27 -31.56 24.36 -14.64
C ALA A 27 -32.16 23.06 -14.09
N GLY A 28 -33.44 23.10 -13.71
CA GLY A 28 -34.15 21.92 -13.22
C GLY A 28 -34.34 20.83 -14.28
N LEU A 29 -34.57 21.19 -15.54
CA LEU A 29 -34.68 20.22 -16.63
C LEU A 29 -33.34 19.53 -16.91
N LEU A 30 -32.24 20.28 -16.94
CA LEU A 30 -30.89 19.73 -17.11
C LEU A 30 -30.55 18.74 -15.99
N GLN A 31 -30.81 19.12 -14.73
CA GLN A 31 -30.51 18.27 -13.59
C GLN A 31 -31.34 16.97 -13.54
N ARG A 32 -32.63 17.03 -13.94
CA ARG A 32 -33.48 15.84 -13.98
C ARG A 32 -33.17 14.91 -15.16
N SER A 33 -32.79 15.48 -16.30
CA SER A 33 -32.60 14.72 -17.54
C SER A 33 -31.21 14.10 -17.64
N LEU A 34 -30.21 14.69 -16.97
CA LEU A 34 -28.83 14.24 -16.99
C LEU A 34 -28.37 13.93 -15.56
N PRO A 35 -28.28 12.63 -15.17
CA PRO A 35 -27.61 12.27 -13.93
C PRO A 35 -26.11 12.66 -13.98
N PRO A 36 -25.35 12.58 -12.87
CA PRO A 36 -23.93 12.89 -12.89
C PRO A 36 -23.18 12.07 -13.95
N VAL A 37 -22.51 12.77 -14.87
CA VAL A 37 -21.78 12.16 -16.01
C VAL A 37 -20.28 12.38 -15.90
N TRP A 38 -19.52 11.52 -16.54
CA TRP A 38 -18.09 11.73 -16.75
C TRP A 38 -17.87 12.53 -18.04
N VAL A 39 -17.07 13.59 -17.96
CA VAL A 39 -16.70 14.44 -19.09
C VAL A 39 -15.18 14.52 -19.14
N SER A 40 -14.59 14.27 -20.31
CA SER A 40 -13.16 14.39 -20.54
C SER A 40 -12.86 15.70 -21.26
N GLY A 41 -11.73 16.33 -20.94
CA GLY A 41 -11.24 17.50 -21.65
C GLY A 41 -9.96 18.05 -21.05
N GLU A 42 -9.42 19.06 -21.73
CA GLU A 42 -8.27 19.83 -21.27
C GLU A 42 -8.73 20.97 -20.35
N LEU A 43 -8.01 21.19 -19.26
CA LEU A 43 -8.23 22.31 -18.37
C LEU A 43 -7.65 23.61 -18.94
N SER A 44 -8.47 24.65 -18.98
CA SER A 44 -8.04 26.03 -19.25
C SER A 44 -8.61 27.01 -18.23
N ASN A 45 -8.00 28.18 -18.09
CA ASN A 45 -8.43 29.22 -17.15
C ASN A 45 -8.59 28.72 -15.71
N VAL A 46 -7.65 27.89 -15.23
CA VAL A 46 -7.71 27.27 -13.90
C VAL A 46 -7.48 28.33 -12.82
N MET A 47 -8.50 28.60 -12.01
CA MET A 47 -8.47 29.56 -10.91
C MET A 47 -8.83 28.89 -9.58
N ARG A 48 -7.96 29.05 -8.59
CA ARG A 48 -8.19 28.59 -7.21
C ARG A 48 -8.56 29.80 -6.36
N ALA A 49 -9.82 29.87 -5.94
CA ALA A 49 -10.28 30.96 -5.08
C ALA A 49 -9.73 30.79 -3.65
N ALA A 50 -9.60 31.90 -2.92
CA ALA A 50 -9.20 31.89 -1.50
C ALA A 50 -10.14 31.07 -0.60
N SER A 51 -11.40 30.88 -1.02
CA SER A 51 -12.38 30.00 -0.35
C SER A 51 -12.09 28.50 -0.50
N GLY A 52 -11.12 28.12 -1.34
CA GLY A 52 -10.78 26.73 -1.66
C GLY A 52 -11.66 26.12 -2.75
N HIS A 53 -12.51 26.91 -3.43
CA HIS A 53 -13.21 26.47 -4.64
C HIS A 53 -12.30 26.55 -5.85
N TRP A 54 -12.44 25.60 -6.77
CA TRP A 54 -11.74 25.61 -8.05
C TRP A 54 -12.73 25.97 -9.15
N TYR A 55 -12.34 26.93 -9.99
CA TYR A 55 -13.05 27.32 -11.20
C TYR A 55 -12.14 27.05 -12.38
N PHE A 56 -12.65 26.42 -13.42
CA PHE A 56 -11.87 26.15 -14.62
C PHE A 56 -12.82 26.00 -15.80
N THR A 57 -12.27 26.04 -17.00
CA THR A 57 -12.98 25.69 -18.22
C THR A 57 -12.47 24.33 -18.69
N LEU A 58 -13.38 23.41 -18.96
CA LEU A 58 -13.08 22.13 -19.58
C LEU A 58 -13.35 22.28 -21.08
N LYS A 59 -12.34 22.05 -21.92
CA LYS A 59 -12.45 22.20 -23.38
C LYS A 59 -12.04 20.91 -24.12
N ASP A 60 -12.63 20.71 -25.28
CA ASP A 60 -12.17 19.76 -26.29
C ASP A 60 -11.86 20.51 -27.61
N ALA A 61 -11.66 19.78 -28.72
CA ALA A 61 -11.32 20.38 -30.01
C ALA A 61 -12.44 21.26 -30.61
N SER A 62 -13.68 21.11 -30.15
CA SER A 62 -14.90 21.67 -30.74
C SER A 62 -15.75 22.50 -29.79
N ALA A 63 -15.62 22.29 -28.47
CA ALA A 63 -16.49 22.87 -27.46
C ALA A 63 -15.75 23.17 -26.15
N GLN A 64 -16.35 24.02 -25.33
CA GLN A 64 -15.87 24.32 -23.98
C GLN A 64 -17.03 24.54 -23.02
N VAL A 65 -16.81 24.23 -21.74
CA VAL A 65 -17.79 24.43 -20.67
C VAL A 65 -17.11 24.88 -19.38
N ARG A 66 -17.73 25.82 -18.67
CA ARG A 66 -17.24 26.24 -17.36
C ARG A 66 -17.57 25.20 -16.31
N ALA A 67 -16.64 24.97 -15.40
CA ALA A 67 -16.77 24.01 -14.33
C ALA A 67 -16.39 24.64 -12.99
N VAL A 68 -17.09 24.22 -11.94
CA VAL A 68 -16.82 24.58 -10.56
C VAL A 68 -16.68 23.32 -9.72
N MET A 69 -15.63 23.26 -8.91
CA MET A 69 -15.43 22.24 -7.90
C MET A 69 -15.41 22.89 -6.52
N PHE A 70 -16.44 22.60 -5.72
CA PHE A 70 -16.54 23.16 -4.37
C PHE A 70 -15.47 22.56 -3.45
N ARG A 71 -15.11 23.31 -2.40
CA ARG A 71 -13.98 23.00 -1.49
C ARG A 71 -14.10 21.60 -0.90
N GLY A 72 -15.33 21.23 -0.50
CA GLY A 72 -15.62 19.91 0.09
C GLY A 72 -15.33 18.74 -0.85
N ARG A 73 -15.33 18.95 -2.18
CA ARG A 73 -14.94 17.94 -3.16
C ARG A 73 -13.48 18.08 -3.58
N ALA A 74 -13.03 19.31 -3.79
CA ALA A 74 -11.66 19.62 -4.23
C ALA A 74 -10.57 19.06 -3.28
N GLN A 75 -10.86 18.98 -1.98
CA GLN A 75 -9.92 18.41 -0.99
C GLN A 75 -9.66 16.89 -1.16
N TYR A 76 -10.48 16.18 -1.93
CA TYR A 76 -10.33 14.74 -2.19
C TYR A 76 -9.63 14.44 -3.52
N VAL A 77 -9.14 15.46 -4.22
CA VAL A 77 -8.36 15.27 -5.45
C VAL A 77 -6.89 15.17 -5.07
N ASP A 78 -6.27 14.04 -5.40
CA ASP A 78 -4.89 13.70 -4.99
C ASP A 78 -3.80 14.44 -5.79
N PHE A 79 -4.20 15.34 -6.69
CA PHE A 79 -3.31 16.17 -7.49
C PHE A 79 -3.80 17.61 -7.58
N VAL A 80 -2.90 18.51 -7.94
CA VAL A 80 -3.21 19.93 -8.14
C VAL A 80 -3.40 20.17 -9.64
N PRO A 81 -4.62 20.47 -10.12
CA PRO A 81 -4.86 20.64 -11.55
C PRO A 81 -4.17 21.89 -12.08
N ARG A 82 -3.59 21.78 -13.27
CA ARG A 82 -2.87 22.84 -13.97
C ARG A 82 -3.52 23.11 -15.32
N GLU A 83 -3.23 24.29 -15.84
CA GLU A 83 -3.64 24.66 -17.20
C GLU A 83 -2.93 23.75 -18.22
N GLY A 84 -3.70 23.19 -19.15
CA GLY A 84 -3.25 22.18 -20.12
C GLY A 84 -3.42 20.73 -19.67
N ASP A 85 -3.76 20.46 -18.40
CA ASP A 85 -3.97 19.09 -17.93
C ASP A 85 -5.19 18.48 -18.62
N HIS A 86 -5.03 17.27 -19.16
CA HIS A 86 -6.15 16.46 -19.61
C HIS A 86 -6.73 15.70 -18.43
N VAL A 87 -8.01 15.92 -18.15
CA VAL A 87 -8.71 15.34 -16.99
C VAL A 87 -10.03 14.71 -17.42
N GLU A 88 -10.51 13.80 -16.58
CA GLU A 88 -11.89 13.33 -16.57
C GLU A 88 -12.56 13.83 -15.29
N VAL A 89 -13.70 14.50 -15.42
CA VAL A 89 -14.47 15.01 -14.29
C VAL A 89 -15.82 14.32 -14.22
N ARG A 90 -16.21 13.84 -13.03
CA ARG A 90 -17.58 13.45 -12.75
C ARG A 90 -18.33 14.68 -12.31
N ALA A 91 -19.33 15.09 -13.06
CA ALA A 91 -20.04 16.35 -12.81
C ALA A 91 -21.54 16.25 -13.02
N GLN A 92 -22.27 17.03 -12.22
CA GLN A 92 -23.67 17.31 -12.44
C GLN A 92 -23.79 18.47 -13.43
N VAL A 93 -24.55 18.25 -14.50
CA VAL A 93 -24.86 19.30 -15.49
C VAL A 93 -25.88 20.26 -14.89
N SER A 94 -25.59 21.57 -14.97
CA SER A 94 -26.43 22.61 -14.38
C SER A 94 -26.34 23.92 -15.17
N LEU A 95 -27.16 24.90 -14.76
CA LEU A 95 -27.12 26.28 -15.26
C LEU A 95 -26.83 27.22 -14.10
N TYR A 96 -25.96 28.21 -14.28
CA TYR A 96 -25.77 29.27 -13.31
C TYR A 96 -26.90 30.30 -13.42
N GLU A 97 -27.94 30.13 -12.62
CA GLU A 97 -29.20 30.89 -12.72
C GLU A 97 -29.04 32.42 -12.86
N PRO A 98 -28.13 33.11 -12.14
CA PRO A 98 -28.01 34.56 -12.25
C PRO A 98 -27.55 35.06 -13.62
N ARG A 99 -26.74 34.28 -14.36
CA ARG A 99 -26.25 34.66 -15.70
C ARG A 99 -26.82 33.82 -16.83
N GLY A 100 -27.46 32.70 -16.53
CA GLY A 100 -27.92 31.73 -17.52
C GLY A 100 -26.77 30.95 -18.19
N ASP A 101 -25.59 30.90 -17.56
CA ASP A 101 -24.43 30.22 -18.13
C ASP A 101 -24.53 28.70 -17.90
N PHE A 102 -24.28 27.91 -18.95
CA PHE A 102 -24.14 26.45 -18.83
C PHE A 102 -22.88 26.09 -18.05
N GLN A 103 -23.00 25.21 -17.05
CA GLN A 103 -21.87 24.85 -16.19
C GLN A 103 -21.91 23.41 -15.70
N LEU A 104 -20.73 22.91 -15.35
CA LEU A 104 -20.53 21.63 -14.67
C LEU A 104 -20.24 21.85 -13.20
N VAL A 105 -21.00 21.20 -12.32
CA VAL A 105 -20.68 21.11 -10.90
C VAL A 105 -19.92 19.81 -10.66
N VAL A 106 -18.62 19.91 -10.45
CA VAL A 106 -17.70 18.77 -10.38
C VAL A 106 -17.71 18.14 -8.99
N GLU A 107 -17.95 16.84 -8.97
CA GLU A 107 -17.98 16.00 -7.78
C GLU A 107 -16.68 15.23 -7.56
N ALA A 108 -16.04 14.80 -8.66
CA ALA A 108 -14.75 14.11 -8.65
C ALA A 108 -13.94 14.47 -9.91
N MET A 109 -12.62 14.41 -9.80
CA MET A 109 -11.68 14.69 -10.89
C MET A 109 -10.54 13.67 -10.86
N ARG A 110 -10.14 13.16 -12.02
CA ARG A 110 -8.98 12.29 -12.25
C ARG A 110 -8.25 12.69 -13.54
N HIS A 111 -7.03 12.20 -13.77
CA HIS A 111 -6.37 12.44 -15.05
C HIS A 111 -7.09 11.67 -16.17
N ALA A 112 -7.09 12.22 -17.39
CA ALA A 112 -7.70 11.54 -18.52
C ALA A 112 -6.88 10.29 -18.88
N GLY A 113 -7.56 9.17 -19.13
CA GLY A 113 -6.90 7.87 -19.35
C GLY A 113 -6.83 6.98 -18.11
N ASP A 114 -6.89 7.56 -16.90
CA ASP A 114 -7.02 6.81 -15.64
C ASP A 114 -8.23 5.86 -15.66
N GLY A 115 -9.32 6.26 -16.34
CA GLY A 115 -10.55 5.47 -16.42
C GLY A 115 -10.39 4.15 -17.16
N ASP A 116 -9.70 4.19 -18.30
CA ASP A 116 -9.44 3.00 -19.10
C ASP A 116 -8.42 2.10 -18.42
N LEU A 117 -7.37 2.67 -17.84
CA LEU A 117 -6.40 1.94 -17.03
C LEU A 117 -7.09 1.29 -15.83
N TYR A 118 -7.88 2.02 -15.07
CA TYR A 118 -8.61 1.47 -13.93
C TYR A 118 -9.59 0.36 -14.34
N ARG A 119 -10.30 0.53 -15.46
CA ARG A 119 -11.17 -0.52 -16.02
C ARG A 119 -10.36 -1.77 -16.39
N ARG A 120 -9.22 -1.61 -17.06
CA ARG A 120 -8.33 -2.73 -17.41
C ARG A 120 -7.79 -3.43 -16.16
N PHE A 121 -7.43 -2.67 -15.13
CA PHE A 121 -7.00 -3.18 -13.84
C PHE A 121 -8.09 -4.03 -13.19
N LEU A 122 -9.34 -3.54 -13.14
CA LEU A 122 -10.46 -4.30 -12.57
C LEU A 122 -10.73 -5.59 -13.34
N LEU A 123 -10.71 -5.55 -14.68
CA LEU A 123 -10.91 -6.73 -15.52
C LEU A 123 -9.81 -7.77 -15.30
N LEU A 124 -8.54 -7.34 -15.29
CA LEU A 124 -7.41 -8.24 -15.07
C LEU A 124 -7.42 -8.81 -13.66
N LYS A 125 -7.70 -7.97 -12.65
CA LYS A 125 -7.83 -8.40 -11.26
C LYS A 125 -8.89 -9.50 -11.13
N ALA A 126 -10.09 -9.28 -11.68
CA ALA A 126 -11.16 -10.26 -11.63
C ALA A 126 -10.77 -11.58 -12.30
N ARG A 127 -10.11 -11.51 -13.47
CA ARG A 127 -9.63 -12.69 -14.19
C ARG A 127 -8.60 -13.48 -13.40
N LEU A 128 -7.54 -12.82 -12.91
CA LEU A 128 -6.48 -13.48 -12.16
C LEU A 128 -6.96 -14.01 -10.80
N GLN A 129 -7.92 -13.31 -10.18
CA GLN A 129 -8.60 -13.80 -8.98
C GLN A 129 -9.38 -15.09 -9.26
N ALA A 130 -10.12 -15.14 -10.37
CA ALA A 130 -10.86 -16.34 -10.78
C ALA A 130 -9.91 -17.52 -11.12
N GLU A 131 -8.72 -17.24 -11.64
CA GLU A 131 -7.65 -18.22 -11.85
C GLU A 131 -6.93 -18.64 -10.54
N GLY A 132 -7.29 -18.04 -9.39
CA GLY A 132 -6.72 -18.38 -8.08
C GLY A 132 -5.29 -17.86 -7.87
N LEU A 133 -4.84 -16.85 -8.61
CA LEU A 133 -3.50 -16.28 -8.44
C LEU A 133 -3.31 -15.53 -7.11
N PHE A 134 -4.40 -15.13 -6.46
CA PHE A 134 -4.35 -14.35 -5.20
C PHE A 134 -4.57 -15.21 -3.96
N GLU A 135 -4.75 -16.52 -4.12
CA GLU A 135 -5.04 -17.45 -3.02
C GLU A 135 -3.94 -17.46 -1.98
N ALA A 136 -4.32 -17.34 -0.70
CA ALA A 136 -3.37 -17.31 0.41
C ALA A 136 -2.52 -18.60 0.49
N GLY A 137 -3.08 -19.74 0.09
CA GLY A 137 -2.37 -21.02 0.06
C GLY A 137 -1.21 -21.10 -0.94
N ARG A 138 -1.13 -20.16 -1.90
CA ARG A 138 0.01 -20.05 -2.82
C ARG A 138 1.17 -19.26 -2.25
N LYS A 139 0.87 -18.37 -1.30
CA LYS A 139 1.84 -17.40 -0.77
C LYS A 139 2.83 -18.11 0.14
N ARG A 140 4.11 -17.89 -0.10
CA ARG A 140 5.24 -18.46 0.63
C ARG A 140 5.49 -17.64 1.89
N ALA A 141 5.77 -18.30 3.00
CA ALA A 141 6.18 -17.58 4.21
C ALA A 141 7.55 -16.91 3.99
N LEU A 142 7.72 -15.69 4.50
CA LEU A 142 9.00 -15.00 4.46
C LEU A 142 10.00 -15.69 5.39
N PRO A 143 11.28 -15.81 5.00
CA PRO A 143 12.32 -16.32 5.88
C PRO A 143 12.45 -15.46 7.14
N ALA A 144 12.52 -16.08 8.33
CA ALA A 144 12.62 -15.34 9.58
C ALA A 144 13.95 -14.56 9.72
N ALA A 145 15.02 -15.05 9.08
CA ALA A 145 16.33 -14.44 9.06
C ALA A 145 16.99 -14.72 7.69
N PRO A 146 16.68 -13.94 6.64
CA PRO A 146 17.33 -14.10 5.35
C PRO A 146 18.81 -13.73 5.45
N CYS A 147 19.67 -14.50 4.78
CA CYS A 147 21.08 -14.19 4.62
C CYS A 147 21.29 -13.18 3.50
N THR A 148 20.52 -13.28 2.40
CA THR A 148 20.63 -12.39 1.25
C THR A 148 19.27 -11.92 0.72
N VAL A 149 19.15 -10.61 0.51
CA VAL A 149 17.97 -9.95 -0.07
C VAL A 149 18.28 -9.52 -1.50
N GLY A 150 17.45 -9.93 -2.45
CA GLY A 150 17.47 -9.43 -3.82
C GLY A 150 16.57 -8.20 -3.97
N ILE A 151 17.02 -7.17 -4.67
CA ILE A 151 16.23 -5.94 -4.91
C ILE A 151 16.01 -5.78 -6.41
N VAL A 152 14.76 -5.93 -6.84
CA VAL A 152 14.32 -5.69 -8.22
C VAL A 152 13.74 -4.28 -8.30
N THR A 153 14.54 -3.34 -8.82
CA THR A 153 14.15 -1.93 -8.94
C THR A 153 15.03 -1.21 -9.97
N SER A 154 14.75 0.07 -10.23
CA SER A 154 15.63 0.90 -11.08
C SER A 154 16.88 1.34 -10.31
N ALA A 155 18.04 1.20 -10.96
CA ALA A 155 19.34 1.57 -10.39
C ALA A 155 19.43 3.06 -9.99
N GLN A 156 18.62 3.92 -10.64
CA GLN A 156 18.65 5.36 -10.45
C GLN A 156 17.56 5.85 -9.48
N ALA A 157 16.65 4.98 -9.05
CA ALA A 157 15.49 5.38 -8.26
C ALA A 157 15.84 5.72 -6.80
N ALA A 158 15.16 6.73 -6.25
CA ALA A 158 15.22 7.04 -4.81
C ALA A 158 14.83 5.81 -3.95
N ALA A 159 13.86 5.02 -4.42
CA ALA A 159 13.41 3.79 -3.78
C ALA A 159 14.56 2.81 -3.46
N LEU A 160 15.57 2.68 -4.34
CA LEU A 160 16.74 1.84 -4.07
C LEU A 160 17.54 2.37 -2.87
N ARG A 161 17.78 3.68 -2.81
CA ARG A 161 18.52 4.30 -1.70
C ARG A 161 17.77 4.14 -0.39
N ASP A 162 16.45 4.27 -0.41
CA ASP A 162 15.58 4.13 0.75
C ASP A 162 15.59 2.70 1.32
N VAL A 163 15.52 1.71 0.43
CA VAL A 163 15.65 0.28 0.78
C VAL A 163 17.03 -0.01 1.35
N LEU A 164 18.10 0.39 0.67
CA LEU A 164 19.49 0.18 1.13
C LEU A 164 19.75 0.83 2.49
N THR A 165 19.25 2.04 2.70
CA THR A 165 19.38 2.75 3.99
C THR A 165 18.65 2.01 5.10
N THR A 166 17.45 1.49 4.80
CA THR A 166 16.67 0.73 5.77
C THR A 166 17.34 -0.59 6.14
N LEU A 167 17.84 -1.35 5.14
CA LEU A 167 18.57 -2.60 5.35
C LEU A 167 19.84 -2.38 6.17
N ARG A 168 20.68 -1.40 5.80
CA ARG A 168 21.91 -1.07 6.56
C ARG A 168 21.63 -0.70 8.01
N ARG A 169 20.50 -0.03 8.27
CA ARG A 169 20.11 0.36 9.63
C ARG A 169 19.58 -0.83 10.44
N ARG A 170 18.74 -1.68 9.85
CA ARG A 170 18.03 -2.75 10.57
C ARG A 170 18.80 -4.07 10.62
N ALA A 171 19.47 -4.46 9.55
CA ALA A 171 20.17 -5.73 9.41
C ALA A 171 21.41 -5.57 8.50
N PRO A 172 22.45 -4.84 8.93
CA PRO A 172 23.67 -4.61 8.14
C PRO A 172 24.45 -5.90 7.78
N GLU A 173 24.20 -6.99 8.50
CA GLU A 173 24.76 -8.31 8.25
C GLU A 173 24.16 -9.03 7.02
N VAL A 174 23.01 -8.57 6.51
CA VAL A 174 22.31 -9.20 5.39
C VAL A 174 22.94 -8.78 4.06
N GLY A 175 23.29 -9.76 3.24
CA GLY A 175 23.79 -9.54 1.88
C GLY A 175 22.72 -8.90 0.99
N VAL A 176 23.15 -8.03 0.07
CA VAL A 176 22.22 -7.35 -0.85
C VAL A 176 22.67 -7.53 -2.29
N ILE A 177 21.78 -8.03 -3.14
CA ILE A 177 21.99 -8.17 -4.59
C ILE A 177 20.97 -7.30 -5.31
N VAL A 178 21.42 -6.39 -6.16
CA VAL A 178 20.53 -5.52 -6.94
C VAL A 178 20.34 -6.12 -8.34
N TYR A 179 19.09 -6.30 -8.73
CA TYR A 179 18.65 -6.68 -10.06
C TYR A 179 18.07 -5.44 -10.75
N PRO A 180 18.90 -4.63 -11.42
CA PRO A 180 18.46 -3.38 -12.01
C PRO A 180 17.47 -3.64 -13.16
N THR A 181 16.33 -2.99 -13.11
CA THR A 181 15.29 -3.08 -14.16
C THR A 181 14.61 -1.75 -14.40
N LEU A 182 13.99 -1.60 -15.58
CA LEU A 182 13.00 -0.57 -15.80
C LEU A 182 11.80 -0.85 -14.90
N VAL A 183 11.29 0.21 -14.25
CA VAL A 183 10.14 0.14 -13.32
C VAL A 183 8.96 1.01 -13.76
N GLN A 184 9.10 1.68 -14.92
CA GLN A 184 8.08 2.55 -15.50
C GLN A 184 8.22 2.55 -17.03
N GLY A 185 7.13 2.85 -17.73
CA GLY A 185 7.06 2.88 -19.19
C GLY A 185 6.78 1.52 -19.83
N ALA A 186 6.51 1.53 -21.15
CA ALA A 186 6.00 0.37 -21.87
C ALA A 186 6.95 -0.85 -21.91
N ALA A 187 8.27 -0.62 -21.80
CA ALA A 187 9.27 -1.69 -21.79
C ALA A 187 9.48 -2.31 -20.38
N ALA A 188 8.92 -1.71 -19.33
CA ALA A 188 9.17 -2.12 -17.95
C ALA A 188 8.64 -3.53 -17.60
N PRO A 189 7.43 -3.97 -18.03
CA PRO A 189 6.96 -5.31 -17.72
C PRO A 189 7.93 -6.42 -18.15
N ALA A 190 8.40 -6.36 -19.40
CA ALA A 190 9.35 -7.34 -19.93
C ALA A 190 10.69 -7.32 -19.16
N ALA A 191 11.17 -6.12 -18.80
CA ALA A 191 12.40 -5.97 -18.02
C ALA A 191 12.26 -6.54 -16.59
N ILE A 192 11.13 -6.29 -15.92
CA ILE A 192 10.83 -6.81 -14.58
C ILE A 192 10.79 -8.35 -14.62
N VAL A 193 10.10 -8.93 -15.60
CA VAL A 193 10.04 -10.39 -15.78
C VAL A 193 11.44 -10.97 -16.00
N ALA A 194 12.28 -10.31 -16.83
CA ALA A 194 13.65 -10.74 -17.06
C ALA A 194 14.52 -10.67 -15.79
N ALA A 195 14.34 -9.63 -14.97
CA ALA A 195 15.04 -9.47 -13.70
C ALA A 195 14.63 -10.53 -12.66
N LEU A 196 13.33 -10.81 -12.52
CA LEU A 196 12.81 -11.88 -11.67
C LEU A 196 13.33 -13.25 -12.12
N ALA A 197 13.32 -13.51 -13.43
CA ALA A 197 13.87 -14.75 -13.98
C ALA A 197 15.38 -14.87 -13.77
N ALA A 198 16.13 -13.76 -13.85
CA ALA A 198 17.56 -13.75 -13.55
C ALA A 198 17.84 -14.07 -12.08
N ALA A 199 17.06 -13.50 -11.16
CA ALA A 199 17.17 -13.81 -9.74
C ALA A 199 16.86 -15.28 -9.43
N ALA A 200 15.79 -15.82 -10.02
CA ALA A 200 15.43 -17.22 -9.89
C ALA A 200 16.51 -18.16 -10.45
N ARG A 201 17.13 -17.82 -11.60
CA ARG A 201 18.21 -18.62 -12.19
C ARG A 201 19.49 -18.63 -11.35
N ARG A 202 19.83 -17.50 -10.72
CA ARG A 202 21.03 -17.39 -9.87
C ARG A 202 20.81 -18.07 -8.53
N ALA A 203 19.60 -18.03 -7.98
CA ALA A 203 19.23 -18.65 -6.71
C ALA A 203 20.13 -18.22 -5.53
N GLU A 204 20.57 -16.96 -5.53
CA GLU A 204 21.48 -16.39 -4.53
C GLU A 204 20.75 -15.59 -3.43
N CYS A 205 19.43 -15.46 -3.52
CA CYS A 205 18.62 -14.64 -2.61
C CYS A 205 17.57 -15.49 -1.90
N ASP A 206 17.35 -15.21 -0.62
CA ASP A 206 16.33 -15.87 0.20
C ASP A 206 14.97 -15.20 0.07
N VAL A 207 14.96 -13.91 -0.29
CA VAL A 207 13.77 -13.09 -0.50
C VAL A 207 14.05 -12.02 -1.55
N LEU A 208 13.04 -11.70 -2.37
CA LEU A 208 13.09 -10.64 -3.36
C LEU A 208 12.21 -9.47 -2.94
N LEU A 209 12.71 -8.26 -3.13
CA LEU A 209 11.97 -7.01 -3.00
C LEU A 209 11.67 -6.48 -4.39
N LEU A 210 10.40 -6.46 -4.80
CA LEU A 210 9.94 -5.77 -6.00
C LEU A 210 9.44 -4.38 -5.59
N VAL A 211 10.21 -3.34 -5.88
CA VAL A 211 9.98 -2.02 -5.27
C VAL A 211 10.07 -0.88 -6.27
N ARG A 212 9.19 0.11 -6.07
CA ARG A 212 9.17 1.39 -6.77
C ARG A 212 8.53 2.43 -5.85
N GLY A 213 8.98 3.69 -5.94
CA GLY A 213 8.40 4.80 -5.16
C GLY A 213 6.96 5.13 -5.58
N GLY A 214 6.37 6.17 -4.99
CA GLY A 214 5.07 6.70 -5.40
C GLY A 214 5.09 7.37 -6.78
N GLY A 215 3.90 7.56 -7.35
CA GLY A 215 3.65 8.28 -8.61
C GLY A 215 2.24 7.99 -9.12
N SER A 216 1.93 8.43 -10.34
CA SER A 216 0.59 8.23 -10.90
C SER A 216 0.32 6.75 -11.22
N ILE A 217 -0.93 6.42 -11.52
CA ILE A 217 -1.30 5.05 -11.94
C ILE A 217 -0.57 4.64 -13.23
N GLU A 218 -0.26 5.57 -14.13
CA GLU A 218 0.55 5.34 -15.32
C GLU A 218 1.97 4.92 -14.97
N ASP A 219 2.59 5.61 -14.02
CA ASP A 219 3.95 5.27 -13.61
C ASP A 219 4.01 3.87 -12.96
N LEU A 220 2.93 3.51 -12.25
CA LEU A 220 2.77 2.22 -11.58
C LEU A 220 2.26 1.12 -12.51
N TRP A 221 1.87 1.46 -13.75
CA TRP A 221 1.13 0.55 -14.60
C TRP A 221 1.90 -0.72 -14.97
N ALA A 222 3.23 -0.66 -15.00
CA ALA A 222 4.08 -1.82 -15.26
C ALA A 222 3.85 -2.98 -14.27
N PHE A 223 3.42 -2.69 -13.04
CA PHE A 223 3.11 -3.67 -12.00
C PHE A 223 1.68 -4.23 -12.09
N ASN A 224 0.87 -3.69 -13.00
CA ASN A 224 -0.45 -4.19 -13.36
C ASN A 224 -0.42 -5.09 -14.61
N ASP A 225 0.76 -5.43 -15.12
CA ASP A 225 0.89 -6.30 -16.28
C ASP A 225 0.70 -7.79 -15.92
N GLU A 226 -0.03 -8.52 -16.78
CA GLU A 226 -0.32 -9.95 -16.57
C GLU A 226 0.96 -10.80 -16.53
N ALA A 227 1.97 -10.49 -17.35
CA ALA A 227 3.21 -11.25 -17.39
C ALA A 227 4.02 -11.06 -16.11
N VAL A 228 4.05 -9.84 -15.56
CA VAL A 228 4.68 -9.55 -14.26
C VAL A 228 3.96 -10.30 -13.15
N ALA A 229 2.63 -10.25 -13.14
CA ALA A 229 1.81 -10.98 -12.17
C ALA A 229 2.14 -12.48 -12.20
N ARG A 230 2.16 -13.11 -13.38
CA ARG A 230 2.48 -14.53 -13.53
C ARG A 230 3.92 -14.85 -13.14
N ALA A 231 4.88 -13.99 -13.45
CA ALA A 231 6.27 -14.17 -13.05
C ALA A 231 6.46 -14.13 -11.53
N VAL A 232 5.80 -13.19 -10.84
CA VAL A 232 5.77 -13.15 -9.37
C VAL A 232 5.14 -14.43 -8.81
N ALA A 233 3.98 -14.84 -9.36
CA ALA A 233 3.26 -16.03 -8.91
C ALA A 233 4.01 -17.35 -9.10
N ALA A 234 4.96 -17.38 -10.05
CA ALA A 234 5.78 -18.54 -10.39
C ALA A 234 7.16 -18.52 -9.71
N SER A 235 7.48 -17.46 -8.96
CA SER A 235 8.77 -17.32 -8.29
C SER A 235 8.98 -18.42 -7.24
N THR A 236 10.15 -19.04 -7.26
CA THR A 236 10.57 -20.01 -6.23
C THR A 236 11.10 -19.32 -4.97
N ILE A 237 11.53 -18.06 -5.11
CA ILE A 237 12.00 -17.19 -4.04
C ILE A 237 10.84 -16.30 -3.59
N PRO A 238 10.53 -16.19 -2.29
CA PRO A 238 9.46 -15.32 -1.80
C PRO A 238 9.64 -13.86 -2.26
N VAL A 239 8.57 -13.24 -2.74
CA VAL A 239 8.54 -11.88 -3.26
C VAL A 239 7.74 -10.98 -2.34
N VAL A 240 8.36 -9.89 -1.87
CA VAL A 240 7.71 -8.79 -1.17
C VAL A 240 7.52 -7.64 -2.15
N SER A 241 6.29 -7.21 -2.35
CA SER A 241 5.99 -6.00 -3.11
C SER A 241 6.05 -4.77 -2.19
N GLY A 242 6.72 -3.72 -2.66
CA GLY A 242 6.80 -2.41 -2.01
C GLY A 242 6.68 -1.30 -3.04
N VAL A 243 5.56 -1.30 -3.75
CA VAL A 243 5.28 -0.42 -4.90
C VAL A 243 4.33 0.69 -4.47
N GLY A 244 4.76 1.94 -4.56
CA GLY A 244 3.92 3.11 -4.27
C GLY A 244 3.84 3.47 -2.79
N HIS A 245 2.64 3.91 -2.37
CA HIS A 245 2.22 4.26 -1.01
C HIS A 245 1.06 3.38 -0.51
N GLU A 246 0.54 3.70 0.68
CA GLU A 246 -0.53 2.93 1.34
C GLU A 246 -1.78 2.73 0.47
N THR A 247 -2.18 3.75 -0.29
CA THR A 247 -3.35 3.76 -1.18
C THR A 247 -3.12 3.09 -2.53
N ASP A 248 -1.86 2.88 -2.92
CA ASP A 248 -1.50 2.36 -4.23
C ASP A 248 -1.58 0.83 -4.20
N PHE A 249 -2.49 0.25 -4.99
CA PHE A 249 -2.62 -1.19 -5.13
C PHE A 249 -2.43 -1.60 -6.58
N THR A 250 -1.48 -2.49 -6.80
CA THR A 250 -1.17 -3.06 -8.10
C THR A 250 -1.48 -4.55 -8.13
N ILE A 251 -1.60 -5.14 -9.33
CA ILE A 251 -1.77 -6.59 -9.47
C ILE A 251 -0.60 -7.35 -8.84
N ALA A 252 0.63 -6.85 -9.01
CA ALA A 252 1.82 -7.43 -8.37
C ALA A 252 1.67 -7.54 -6.84
N ASP A 253 1.05 -6.56 -6.17
CA ASP A 253 0.80 -6.60 -4.72
C ASP A 253 -0.14 -7.73 -4.30
N PHE A 254 -1.16 -8.01 -5.12
CA PHE A 254 -2.11 -9.09 -4.83
C PHE A 254 -1.47 -10.46 -4.99
N VAL A 255 -0.56 -10.62 -5.95
CA VAL A 255 0.12 -11.88 -6.25
C VAL A 255 1.33 -12.12 -5.35
N ALA A 256 2.03 -11.07 -4.93
CA ALA A 256 3.20 -11.17 -4.07
C ALA A 256 2.89 -11.91 -2.76
N ASP A 257 3.93 -12.57 -2.23
CA ASP A 257 3.84 -13.33 -0.98
C ASP A 257 3.55 -12.42 0.21
N ALA A 258 4.10 -11.21 0.18
CA ALA A 258 3.76 -10.15 1.11
C ALA A 258 3.71 -8.79 0.42
N ARG A 259 2.83 -7.91 0.92
CA ARG A 259 2.76 -6.50 0.51
C ARG A 259 3.27 -5.62 1.64
N ALA A 260 4.05 -4.61 1.28
CA ALA A 260 4.34 -3.46 2.10
C ALA A 260 3.90 -2.17 1.39
N PRO A 261 3.45 -1.15 2.13
CA PRO A 261 2.92 0.09 1.55
C PRO A 261 4.00 0.96 0.90
N THR A 262 5.29 0.76 1.19
CA THR A 262 6.39 1.57 0.66
C THR A 262 7.65 0.72 0.47
N PRO A 263 8.63 1.17 -0.35
CA PRO A 263 9.93 0.51 -0.47
C PRO A 263 10.66 0.33 0.87
N THR A 264 10.61 1.33 1.75
CA THR A 264 11.22 1.25 3.09
C THR A 264 10.50 0.22 3.98
N ALA A 265 9.18 0.17 3.91
CA ALA A 265 8.38 -0.81 4.64
C ALA A 265 8.64 -2.24 4.11
N ALA A 266 8.85 -2.41 2.80
CA ALA A 266 9.20 -3.70 2.21
C ALA A 266 10.55 -4.20 2.73
N ALA A 267 11.56 -3.33 2.75
CA ALA A 267 12.86 -3.64 3.33
C ALA A 267 12.75 -4.02 4.81
N ALA A 268 11.95 -3.26 5.56
CA ALA A 268 11.65 -3.48 6.97
C ALA A 268 10.90 -4.79 7.26
N LEU A 269 10.05 -5.23 6.33
CA LEU A 269 9.27 -6.47 6.44
C LEU A 269 10.12 -7.70 6.11
N ALA A 270 11.07 -7.57 5.19
CA ALA A 270 11.90 -8.67 4.74
C ALA A 270 12.99 -9.09 5.72
N VAL A 271 13.44 -8.21 6.62
CA VAL A 271 14.56 -8.50 7.55
C VAL A 271 14.19 -8.25 9.02
N PRO A 272 14.76 -9.04 9.96
CA PRO A 272 14.60 -8.77 11.38
C PRO A 272 15.25 -7.44 11.81
N ASP A 273 14.80 -6.86 12.93
CA ASP A 273 15.50 -5.73 13.55
C ASP A 273 16.63 -6.24 14.45
N ARG A 274 17.89 -5.95 14.07
CA ARG A 274 19.07 -6.29 14.86
C ARG A 274 19.00 -5.76 16.29
N ARG A 275 18.48 -4.54 16.52
CA ARG A 275 18.36 -3.97 17.88
C ARG A 275 17.35 -4.75 18.70
N GLU A 276 16.26 -5.20 18.09
CA GLU A 276 15.29 -6.06 18.77
C GLU A 276 15.88 -7.43 19.09
N SER A 277 16.57 -8.05 18.13
CA SER A 277 17.27 -9.32 18.32
C SER A 277 18.31 -9.23 19.45
N MET A 278 19.12 -8.16 19.48
CA MET A 278 20.10 -7.92 20.55
C MET A 278 19.43 -7.73 21.91
N ARG A 279 18.36 -6.95 22.00
CA ARG A 279 17.58 -6.78 23.24
C ARG A 279 16.96 -8.10 23.71
N ARG A 280 16.49 -8.93 22.78
CA ARG A 280 15.96 -10.27 23.10
C ARG A 280 17.05 -11.18 23.65
N ALA A 281 18.22 -11.21 23.01
CA ALA A 281 19.38 -11.97 23.47
C ALA A 281 19.83 -11.55 24.87
N GLN A 282 19.93 -10.23 25.13
CA GLN A 282 20.27 -9.71 26.45
C GLN A 282 19.25 -10.15 27.51
N ARG A 283 17.95 -10.00 27.25
CA ARG A 283 16.89 -10.45 28.18
C ARG A 283 16.97 -11.94 28.49
N LEU A 284 17.22 -12.77 27.48
CA LEU A 284 17.40 -14.21 27.67
C LEU A 284 18.65 -14.51 28.52
N GLY A 285 19.74 -13.79 28.30
CA GLY A 285 20.96 -13.92 29.11
C GLY A 285 20.73 -13.57 30.58
N GLU A 286 20.03 -12.48 30.86
CA GLU A 286 19.68 -12.09 32.23
C GLU A 286 18.73 -13.10 32.91
N GLN A 287 17.77 -13.66 32.16
CA GLN A 287 16.87 -14.70 32.66
C GLN A 287 17.64 -15.98 33.00
N LEU A 288 18.58 -16.37 32.13
CA LEU A 288 19.44 -17.54 32.33
C LEU A 288 20.33 -17.35 33.57
N ALA A 289 20.95 -16.17 33.72
CA ALA A 289 21.78 -15.84 34.87
C ALA A 289 20.98 -15.91 36.19
N ARG A 290 19.76 -15.35 36.22
CA ARG A 290 18.87 -15.43 37.38
C ARG A 290 18.44 -16.87 37.69
N ALA A 291 18.18 -17.68 36.67
CA ALA A 291 17.83 -19.08 36.85
C ALA A 291 19.00 -19.88 37.45
N TRP A 292 20.22 -19.64 36.98
CA TRP A 292 21.43 -20.25 37.53
C TRP A 292 21.71 -19.83 38.97
N ALA A 293 21.60 -18.55 39.29
CA ALA A 293 21.79 -18.06 40.66
C ALA A 293 20.83 -18.74 41.65
N ARG A 294 19.53 -18.80 41.32
CA ARG A 294 18.53 -19.53 42.13
C ARG A 294 18.85 -21.02 42.26
N ARG A 295 19.35 -21.64 41.19
CA ARG A 295 19.69 -23.06 41.20
C ARG A 295 20.88 -23.34 42.13
N LEU A 296 21.91 -22.49 42.08
CA LEU A 296 23.07 -22.58 42.96
C LEU A 296 22.66 -22.37 44.42
N GLU A 297 21.88 -21.34 44.72
CA GLU A 297 21.36 -21.07 46.06
C GLU A 297 20.55 -22.26 46.62
N THR A 298 19.70 -22.88 45.78
CA THR A 298 18.95 -24.08 46.18
C THR A 298 19.87 -25.27 46.46
N LEU A 299 20.95 -25.44 45.69
CA LEU A 299 21.91 -26.51 45.90
C LEU A 299 22.73 -26.28 47.17
N ASP A 300 23.11 -25.03 47.44
CA ASP A 300 23.85 -24.62 48.63
C ASP A 300 23.03 -24.88 49.90
N GLN A 301 21.75 -24.46 49.92
CA GLN A 301 20.83 -24.75 51.02
C GLN A 301 20.62 -26.25 51.26
N ARG A 302 20.62 -27.06 50.20
CA ARG A 302 20.54 -28.53 50.32
C ARG A 302 21.83 -29.11 50.90
N LEU A 303 22.99 -28.63 50.47
CA LEU A 303 24.28 -29.04 50.99
C LEU A 303 24.41 -28.71 52.48
N ASP A 304 24.05 -27.48 52.88
CA ASP A 304 24.00 -27.04 54.27
C ASP A 304 23.09 -27.93 55.13
N THR A 305 21.92 -28.28 54.60
CA THR A 305 20.97 -29.13 55.32
C THR A 305 21.51 -30.56 55.46
N ALA A 306 22.09 -31.14 54.41
CA ALA A 306 22.74 -32.43 54.47
C ALA A 306 23.93 -32.43 55.44
N ALA A 307 24.74 -31.37 55.43
CA ALA A 307 25.88 -31.19 56.33
C ALA A 307 25.43 -31.11 57.80
N ARG A 308 24.33 -30.41 58.11
CA ARG A 308 23.74 -30.38 59.47
C ARG A 308 23.22 -31.75 59.93
N LEU A 309 22.74 -32.59 59.01
CA LEU A 309 22.25 -33.94 59.32
C LEU A 309 23.38 -34.96 59.55
N LEU A 310 24.60 -34.65 59.11
CA LEU A 310 25.78 -35.44 59.44
C LEU A 310 26.11 -35.25 60.92
N LYS A 311 25.65 -36.17 61.76
CA LYS A 311 26.01 -36.19 63.18
C LYS A 311 27.53 -36.35 63.32
N SER A 312 28.15 -35.45 64.08
CA SER A 312 29.59 -35.54 64.40
C SER A 312 29.97 -36.96 64.84
N PRO A 313 31.00 -37.59 64.23
CA PRO A 313 31.46 -38.91 64.62
C PRO A 313 31.74 -38.98 66.13
N SER A 314 32.36 -37.96 66.72
CA SER A 314 32.65 -37.92 68.16
C SER A 314 31.37 -37.89 69.02
N ALA A 315 30.33 -37.17 68.58
CA ALA A 315 29.03 -37.16 69.25
C ALA A 315 28.31 -38.52 69.14
N GLN A 316 28.47 -39.22 68.00
CA GLN A 316 27.96 -40.59 67.84
C GLN A 316 28.73 -41.59 68.73
N TRP A 317 30.06 -41.43 68.84
CA TRP A 317 30.91 -42.25 69.71
C TRP A 317 30.59 -42.03 71.19
N GLN A 318 30.43 -40.78 71.64
CA GLN A 318 30.03 -40.47 73.02
C GLN A 318 28.64 -41.01 73.35
N ALA A 319 27.67 -40.86 72.45
CA ALA A 319 26.32 -41.41 72.64
C ALA A 319 26.31 -42.95 72.72
N ARG A 320 27.21 -43.61 71.99
CA ARG A 320 27.41 -45.08 72.06
C ARG A 320 28.16 -45.51 73.32
N ALA A 321 29.19 -44.77 73.73
CA ALA A 321 29.95 -45.03 74.95
C ALA A 321 29.07 -44.86 76.21
N LEU A 322 28.21 -43.85 76.26
CA LEU A 322 27.25 -43.64 77.35
C LEU A 322 26.21 -44.77 77.45
N ARG A 323 25.82 -45.40 76.33
CA ARG A 323 24.95 -46.60 76.35
C ARG A 323 25.66 -47.85 76.85
N LEU A 324 26.96 -47.97 76.57
CA LEU A 324 27.77 -49.12 77.01
C LEU A 324 28.15 -49.03 78.50
N HIS A 325 28.24 -47.82 79.07
CA HIS A 325 28.46 -47.62 80.51
C HIS A 325 27.20 -47.67 81.37
N GLY A 326 26.02 -47.75 80.77
CA GLY A 326 24.72 -47.91 81.46
C GLY A 326 24.19 -49.34 81.49
N LEU A 327 24.96 -50.30 80.99
CA LEU A 327 24.75 -51.76 81.07
C LEU A 327 25.72 -52.35 82.10
#